data_AF-A0A958J511-F1
#
_entry.id   AF-A0A958J511-F1
#
_cell.length_a   1.000
_cell.length_b   1.000
_cell.length_c   1.000
_cell.angle_alpha   90.00
_cell.angle_beta   90.00
_cell.angle_gamma   90.00
#
_symmetry.space_group_name_H-M   'P 1'
#
loop_
_entity.id
_entity.type
_entity.pdbx_description
1 polymer ?
#
loop_
_entity_poly.entity_id
_entity_poly.type
_entity_poly.pdbx_seq_one_letter_code
_entity_poly.pdbx_strand_id
1 'polypeptide(L)'
;MTQFEYRQVGGLRVGLDPQWSRVASADVVNLIVQAPNGSASVLGGRANVTHTELHGVGKVVVKHYHRGGIFGHLVKQTYLRLGPLRSEAEFLLLQQVKSLGVNVPEPVAFVREGAFLYKTWLITREVEGKQSLAQIAQDDEDRVSRYMPEVLRQLKKLIEHRIQHVDLHPGNVLVDGEDQVFLLDFDKARV
;
A
#
# COMPACT_ATOMS: atom_id res chain seq x y z
N MET A 1 18.76 4.37 2.67
CA MET A 1 18.69 3.98 1.25
C MET A 1 17.54 3.01 1.10
N THR A 2 16.57 3.33 0.27
CA THR A 2 15.45 2.45 -0.06
C THR A 2 15.99 1.25 -0.86
N GLN A 3 15.71 0.02 -0.41
CA GLN A 3 16.27 -1.19 -1.01
C GLN A 3 15.20 -2.29 -1.09
N PHE A 4 15.24 -3.04 -2.20
CA PHE A 4 14.47 -4.28 -2.36
C PHE A 4 15.35 -5.35 -3.02
N GLU A 5 15.06 -6.61 -2.70
CA GLU A 5 15.60 -7.76 -3.42
C GLU A 5 14.67 -8.11 -4.58
N TYR A 6 15.22 -8.17 -5.79
CA TYR A 6 14.45 -8.50 -6.98
C TYR A 6 14.56 -9.99 -7.32
N ARG A 7 13.43 -10.63 -7.63
CA ARG A 7 13.33 -12.04 -8.03
C ARG A 7 12.37 -12.20 -9.20
N GLN A 8 12.66 -13.15 -10.08
CA GLN A 8 11.77 -13.51 -11.19
C GLN A 8 11.34 -14.97 -11.03
N VAL A 9 10.04 -15.23 -10.97
CA VAL A 9 9.48 -16.58 -10.80
C VAL A 9 8.21 -16.73 -11.64
N GLY A 10 8.14 -17.75 -12.49
CA GLY A 10 6.92 -18.06 -13.26
C GLY A 10 6.41 -16.93 -14.18
N GLY A 11 7.29 -16.05 -14.67
CA GLY A 11 6.90 -14.87 -15.46
C GLY A 11 6.51 -13.64 -14.63
N LEU A 12 6.43 -13.78 -13.31
CA LEU A 12 6.26 -12.68 -12.37
C LEU A 12 7.62 -12.08 -11.99
N ARG A 13 7.61 -10.78 -11.75
CA ARG A 13 8.73 -9.98 -11.27
C ARG A 13 8.37 -9.45 -9.89
N VAL A 14 9.12 -9.85 -8.87
CA VAL A 14 8.82 -9.59 -7.46
C VAL A 14 9.95 -8.77 -6.86
N GLY A 15 9.64 -7.61 -6.30
CA GLY A 15 10.54 -6.87 -5.43
C GLY A 15 10.12 -7.04 -3.98
N LEU A 16 11.01 -7.52 -3.12
CA LEU A 16 10.77 -7.78 -1.70
C LEU A 16 11.57 -6.82 -0.84
N ASP A 17 10.99 -6.37 0.28
CA ASP A 17 11.80 -5.76 1.32
C ASP A 17 12.84 -6.80 1.83
N PRO A 18 14.13 -6.45 1.93
CA PRO A 18 15.18 -7.39 2.35
C PRO A 18 14.88 -8.07 3.68
N GLN A 19 14.16 -7.41 4.60
CA GLN A 19 13.80 -8.01 5.88
C GLN A 19 12.89 -9.24 5.73
N TRP A 20 12.09 -9.31 4.65
CA TRP A 20 11.13 -10.39 4.38
C TRP A 20 11.65 -11.39 3.34
N SER A 21 12.81 -11.17 2.74
CA SER A 21 13.27 -11.95 1.58
C SER A 21 13.47 -13.44 1.86
N ARG A 22 13.87 -13.80 3.09
CA ARG A 22 14.05 -15.19 3.53
C ARG A 22 12.75 -15.90 3.86
N VAL A 23 11.74 -15.16 4.29
CA VAL A 23 10.53 -15.70 4.92
C VAL A 23 9.35 -15.69 3.96
N ALA A 24 9.27 -14.67 3.09
CA ALA A 24 8.11 -14.43 2.23
C ALA A 24 8.32 -14.87 0.77
N SER A 25 9.53 -15.25 0.36
CA SER A 25 9.83 -15.41 -1.08
C SER A 25 9.09 -16.55 -1.77
N ALA A 26 8.86 -17.68 -1.10
CA ALA A 26 8.04 -18.77 -1.66
C ALA A 26 6.55 -18.44 -1.57
N ASP A 27 6.10 -17.88 -0.45
CA ASP A 27 4.67 -17.66 -0.18
C ASP A 27 4.09 -16.48 -0.93
N VAL A 28 4.84 -15.40 -1.15
CA VAL A 28 4.43 -14.27 -2.02
C VAL A 28 4.25 -14.74 -3.46
N VAL A 29 5.16 -15.59 -3.94
CA VAL A 29 5.05 -16.17 -5.28
C VAL A 29 3.84 -17.09 -5.35
N ASN A 30 3.66 -17.99 -4.38
CA ASN A 30 2.50 -18.87 -4.34
C ASN A 30 1.19 -18.08 -4.25
N LEU A 31 1.13 -17.01 -3.45
CA LEU A 31 -0.05 -16.18 -3.30
C LEU A 31 -0.46 -15.52 -4.61
N ILE A 32 0.50 -15.03 -5.41
CA ILE A 32 0.19 -14.40 -6.70
C ILE A 32 -0.02 -15.44 -7.80
N VAL A 33 0.70 -16.57 -7.80
CA VAL A 33 0.53 -17.66 -8.78
C VAL A 33 -0.78 -18.41 -8.56
N GLN A 34 -1.19 -18.60 -7.31
CA GLN A 34 -2.44 -19.28 -6.94
C GLN A 34 -3.65 -18.35 -6.90
N ALA A 35 -3.47 -17.03 -6.95
CA ALA A 35 -4.56 -16.10 -7.25
C ALA A 35 -4.91 -16.26 -8.74
N PRO A 36 -5.84 -17.15 -9.12
CA PRO A 36 -6.17 -17.35 -10.51
C PRO A 36 -6.83 -16.05 -10.98
N ASN A 37 -6.80 -15.80 -12.29
CA ASN A 37 -7.53 -14.69 -12.90
C ASN A 37 -8.93 -14.53 -12.27
N GLY A 38 -9.10 -13.51 -11.43
CA GLY A 38 -10.38 -13.13 -10.85
C GLY A 38 -11.00 -14.15 -9.88
N SER A 39 -10.54 -14.22 -8.64
CA SER A 39 -11.49 -14.38 -7.55
C SER A 39 -12.03 -13.00 -7.21
N ALA A 40 -13.22 -12.70 -7.74
CA ALA A 40 -14.04 -11.61 -7.25
C ALA A 40 -14.06 -11.66 -5.71
N SER A 41 -13.87 -10.50 -5.11
CA SER A 41 -14.16 -10.24 -3.70
C SER A 41 -15.37 -11.05 -3.23
N VAL A 42 -15.25 -11.76 -2.11
CA VAL A 42 -16.40 -12.31 -1.37
C VAL A 42 -17.41 -11.21 -0.97
N LEU A 43 -17.08 -9.92 -1.14
CA LEU A 43 -18.06 -8.84 -1.09
C LEU A 43 -17.80 -7.84 -2.23
N GLY A 44 -18.61 -7.92 -3.28
CA GLY A 44 -18.57 -7.03 -4.43
C GLY A 44 -18.67 -5.56 -4.03
N GLY A 45 -17.61 -4.79 -4.35
CA GLY A 45 -17.67 -3.34 -4.27
C GLY A 45 -16.32 -2.69 -4.53
N ARG A 46 -16.02 -2.34 -5.79
CA ARG A 46 -15.05 -1.34 -6.29
C ARG A 46 -13.64 -1.24 -5.66
N ALA A 47 -13.25 -2.12 -4.74
CA ALA A 47 -11.99 -2.07 -4.02
C ALA A 47 -11.04 -3.16 -4.55
N ASN A 48 -9.92 -2.71 -5.12
CA ASN A 48 -8.82 -3.57 -5.54
C ASN A 48 -7.94 -3.96 -4.33
N VAL A 49 -8.54 -4.46 -3.24
CA VAL A 49 -7.82 -4.76 -2.00
C VAL A 49 -8.27 -6.13 -1.46
N THR A 50 -7.32 -6.97 -1.08
CA THR A 50 -7.59 -8.31 -0.50
C THR A 50 -6.79 -8.49 0.79
N HIS A 51 -7.44 -9.01 1.82
CA HIS A 51 -6.82 -9.37 3.09
C HIS A 51 -6.48 -10.86 3.09
N THR A 52 -5.29 -11.21 3.53
CA THR A 52 -4.79 -12.59 3.54
C THR A 52 -3.66 -12.73 4.56
N GLU A 53 -3.12 -13.92 4.73
CA GLU A 53 -1.98 -14.20 5.59
C GLU A 53 -0.80 -14.71 4.76
N LEU A 54 0.39 -14.24 5.08
CA LEU A 54 1.64 -14.74 4.53
C LEU A 54 2.44 -15.41 5.63
N HIS A 55 2.85 -16.64 5.40
CA HIS A 55 3.60 -17.40 6.39
C HIS A 55 4.90 -16.68 6.77
N GLY A 56 5.12 -16.57 8.08
CA GLY A 56 6.23 -15.84 8.71
C GLY A 56 6.23 -14.31 8.56
N VAL A 57 5.25 -13.72 7.88
CA VAL A 57 4.97 -12.26 7.87
C VAL A 57 3.72 -11.92 8.71
N GLY A 58 2.73 -12.81 8.70
CA GLY A 58 1.42 -12.62 9.34
C GLY A 58 0.38 -12.04 8.38
N LYS A 59 -0.63 -11.33 8.93
CA LYS A 59 -1.70 -10.72 8.13
C LYS A 59 -1.18 -9.62 7.22
N VAL A 60 -1.61 -9.64 5.97
CA VAL A 60 -1.23 -8.69 4.93
C VAL A 60 -2.43 -8.22 4.11
N VAL A 61 -2.26 -7.05 3.52
CA VAL A 61 -3.17 -6.44 2.56
C VAL A 61 -2.50 -6.43 1.19
N VAL A 62 -3.23 -6.88 0.18
CA VAL A 62 -2.80 -6.94 -1.21
C VAL A 62 -3.62 -5.93 -2.01
N LYS A 63 -2.98 -4.86 -2.48
CA LYS A 63 -3.58 -3.89 -3.39
C LYS A 63 -3.27 -4.27 -4.84
N HIS A 64 -4.27 -4.24 -5.72
CA HIS A 64 -4.13 -4.57 -7.13
C HIS A 64 -4.28 -3.33 -8.04
N TYR A 65 -3.33 -3.13 -8.95
CA TYR A 65 -3.32 -2.03 -9.91
C TYR A 65 -3.38 -2.59 -11.33
N HIS A 66 -4.43 -2.22 -12.05
CA HIS A 66 -4.59 -2.54 -13.47
C HIS A 66 -4.07 -1.41 -14.37
N ARG A 67 -3.28 -1.75 -15.40
CA ARG A 67 -3.04 -0.86 -16.53
C ARG A 67 -3.94 -1.27 -17.71
N GLY A 68 -5.14 -0.69 -17.78
CA GLY A 68 -6.05 -0.86 -18.93
C GLY A 68 -7.49 -1.17 -18.54
N GLY A 69 -8.33 -0.13 -18.51
CA GLY A 69 -9.79 -0.20 -18.49
C GLY A 69 -10.35 1.02 -19.23
N ILE A 70 -11.67 1.10 -19.42
CA ILE A 70 -12.33 2.16 -20.21
C ILE A 70 -11.99 3.57 -19.65
N PHE A 71 -11.72 3.68 -18.34
CA PHE A 71 -11.26 4.90 -17.67
C PHE A 71 -9.74 5.16 -17.74
N GLY A 72 -8.94 4.21 -18.23
CA GLY A 72 -7.50 4.37 -18.45
C GLY A 72 -7.16 5.29 -19.64
N HIS A 73 -8.15 5.67 -20.44
CA HIS A 73 -7.97 6.56 -21.59
C HIS A 73 -7.84 8.04 -21.24
N LEU A 74 -8.34 8.50 -20.09
CA LEU A 74 -8.27 9.92 -19.71
C LEU A 74 -6.90 10.31 -19.13
N VAL A 75 -6.13 9.33 -18.64
CA VAL A 75 -4.75 9.52 -18.16
C VAL A 75 -3.77 9.58 -19.34
N LYS A 76 -4.22 9.56 -20.60
CA LYS A 76 -3.36 9.51 -21.80
C LYS A 76 -2.41 10.70 -21.97
N GLN A 77 -2.69 11.88 -21.41
CA GLN A 77 -1.86 13.06 -21.72
C GLN A 77 -0.60 13.22 -20.85
N THR A 78 -0.40 12.40 -19.81
CA THR A 78 0.79 12.47 -18.95
C THR A 78 1.74 11.26 -19.12
N TYR A 79 1.40 10.29 -19.99
CA TYR A 79 2.13 9.03 -20.22
C TYR A 79 3.34 9.12 -21.17
N LEU A 80 3.80 10.32 -21.53
CA LEU A 80 4.96 10.50 -22.42
C LEU A 80 6.33 10.29 -21.74
N ARG A 81 6.38 9.91 -20.46
CA ARG A 81 7.63 9.51 -19.78
C ARG A 81 7.45 8.16 -19.11
N LEU A 82 8.24 7.17 -19.51
CA LEU A 82 8.35 5.88 -18.84
C LEU A 82 8.79 6.09 -17.38
N GLY A 83 7.83 6.11 -16.45
CA GLY A 83 8.07 6.11 -15.00
C GLY A 83 8.01 4.69 -14.41
N PRO A 84 8.44 4.52 -13.15
CA PRO A 84 8.36 3.25 -12.43
C PRO A 84 6.91 2.75 -12.30
N LEU A 85 6.75 1.45 -12.01
CA LEU A 85 5.42 0.85 -11.78
C LEU A 85 4.74 1.54 -10.59
N ARG A 86 3.40 1.71 -10.61
CA ARG A 86 2.69 2.36 -9.50
C ARG A 86 2.93 1.69 -8.15
N SER A 87 2.84 0.36 -8.12
CA SER A 87 3.11 -0.45 -6.92
C SER A 87 4.56 -0.34 -6.44
N GLU A 88 5.53 -0.31 -7.35
CA GLU A 88 6.96 -0.12 -7.05
C GLU A 88 7.20 1.28 -6.48
N ALA A 89 6.64 2.32 -7.10
CA ALA A 89 6.74 3.69 -6.63
C ALA A 89 6.14 3.85 -5.23
N GLU A 90 4.93 3.31 -4.99
CA GLU A 90 4.29 3.34 -3.68
C GLU A 90 5.06 2.51 -2.65
N PHE A 91 5.58 1.33 -3.02
CA PHE A 91 6.43 0.51 -2.16
C PHE A 91 7.66 1.29 -1.67
N LEU A 92 8.39 1.91 -2.60
CA LEU A 92 9.59 2.69 -2.29
C LEU A 92 9.25 3.93 -1.45
N LEU A 93 8.13 4.59 -1.73
CA LEU A 93 7.66 5.74 -0.97
C LEU A 93 7.27 5.34 0.45
N LEU A 94 6.57 4.22 0.64
CA LEU A 94 6.22 3.69 1.97
C LEU A 94 7.48 3.37 2.78
N GLN A 95 8.51 2.74 2.17
CA GLN A 95 9.79 2.50 2.83
C GLN A 95 10.45 3.83 3.26
N GLN A 96 10.46 4.83 2.38
CA GLN A 96 10.99 6.15 2.69
C GLN A 96 10.22 6.81 3.84
N VAL A 97 8.90 6.91 3.74
CA VAL A 97 8.03 7.53 4.76
C VAL A 97 8.17 6.82 6.11
N LYS A 98 8.21 5.48 6.11
CA LYS A 98 8.48 4.69 7.31
C LYS A 98 9.84 5.02 7.92
N SER A 99 10.89 5.19 7.11
CA SER A 99 12.23 5.56 7.60
C SER A 99 12.29 6.95 8.26
N LEU A 100 11.33 7.83 7.97
CA LEU A 100 11.17 9.13 8.66
C LEU A 100 10.44 9.00 10.01
N GLY A 101 10.05 7.77 10.40
CA GLY A 101 9.27 7.47 11.60
C GLY A 101 7.83 7.95 11.50
N VAL A 102 7.27 8.00 10.29
CA VAL A 102 5.82 8.13 10.06
C VAL A 102 5.24 6.73 10.03
N ASN A 103 4.12 6.53 10.71
CA ASN A 103 3.46 5.25 10.78
C ASN A 103 2.65 5.04 9.50
N VAL A 104 3.07 4.07 8.71
CA VAL A 104 2.41 3.65 7.47
C VAL A 104 2.37 2.12 7.43
N PRO A 105 1.48 1.51 6.63
CA PRO A 105 1.50 0.08 6.41
C PRO A 105 2.90 -0.35 5.96
N GLU A 106 3.46 -1.33 6.66
CA GLU A 106 4.79 -1.82 6.36
C GLU A 106 4.82 -2.49 4.99
N PRO A 107 5.59 -1.97 4.01
CA PRO A 107 5.67 -2.57 2.69
C PRO A 107 6.42 -3.90 2.77
N VAL A 108 5.84 -4.95 2.18
CA VAL A 108 6.39 -6.30 2.17
C VAL A 108 6.97 -6.63 0.80
N ALA A 109 6.17 -6.41 -0.25
CA ALA A 109 6.57 -6.69 -1.63
C ALA A 109 5.78 -5.87 -2.64
N PHE A 110 6.32 -5.72 -3.84
CA PHE A 110 5.55 -5.40 -5.03
C PHE A 110 5.75 -6.49 -6.09
N VAL A 111 4.73 -6.73 -6.90
CA VAL A 111 4.74 -7.80 -7.91
C VAL A 111 4.26 -7.25 -9.24
N ARG A 112 4.89 -7.67 -10.35
CA ARG A 112 4.48 -7.33 -11.72
C ARG A 112 4.37 -8.59 -12.56
N GLU A 113 3.28 -8.64 -13.32
CA GLU A 113 3.06 -9.58 -14.41
C GLU A 113 3.06 -8.82 -15.74
N GLY A 114 3.83 -9.27 -16.72
CA GLY A 114 3.87 -8.69 -18.07
C GLY A 114 4.79 -7.47 -18.24
N ALA A 115 5.02 -7.07 -19.51
CA ALA A 115 5.93 -5.98 -19.88
C ALA A 115 5.19 -4.69 -20.25
N PHE A 116 4.53 -4.64 -21.41
CA PHE A 116 3.86 -3.43 -21.92
C PHE A 116 2.44 -3.28 -21.37
N LEU A 117 1.65 -4.35 -21.48
CA LEU A 117 0.43 -4.54 -20.71
C LEU A 117 0.84 -5.25 -19.43
N TYR A 118 0.62 -4.61 -18.29
CA TYR A 118 1.00 -5.18 -17.01
C TYR A 118 -0.15 -5.15 -16.00
N LYS A 119 -0.13 -6.14 -15.12
CA LYS A 119 -0.81 -6.10 -13.83
C LYS A 119 0.25 -5.95 -12.75
N THR A 120 -0.08 -5.24 -11.69
CA THR A 120 0.86 -5.11 -10.60
C THR A 120 0.18 -5.03 -9.25
N TRP A 121 0.84 -5.53 -8.22
CA TRP A 121 0.31 -5.64 -6.88
C TRP A 121 1.29 -5.01 -5.89
N LEU A 122 0.75 -4.41 -4.84
CA LEU A 122 1.49 -3.98 -3.66
C LEU A 122 1.00 -4.82 -2.48
N ILE A 123 1.93 -5.37 -1.71
CA ILE A 123 1.66 -6.14 -0.50
C ILE A 123 2.23 -5.36 0.68
N THR A 124 1.38 -5.06 1.65
CA THR A 124 1.75 -4.41 2.92
C THR A 124 1.28 -5.26 4.09
N ARG A 125 1.93 -5.17 5.24
CA ARG A 125 1.35 -5.72 6.47
C ARG A 125 0.02 -5.06 6.77
N GLU A 126 -0.90 -5.84 7.31
CA GLU A 126 -2.17 -5.32 7.78
C GLU A 126 -1.98 -4.51 9.06
N VAL A 127 -2.57 -3.31 9.10
CA VAL A 127 -2.82 -2.61 10.36
C VAL A 127 -4.02 -3.28 11.03
N GLU A 128 -3.79 -3.98 12.14
CA GLU A 128 -4.81 -4.75 12.87
C GLU A 128 -5.67 -3.87 13.78
N GLY A 129 -6.89 -4.32 14.12
CA GLY A 129 -7.74 -3.63 15.10
C GLY A 129 -8.17 -2.22 14.70
N LYS A 130 -8.19 -1.93 13.40
CA LYS A 130 -8.29 -0.57 12.87
C LYS A 130 -9.70 0.00 12.87
N GLN A 131 -9.85 1.22 13.38
CA GLN A 131 -10.94 2.13 12.99
C GLN A 131 -10.32 3.32 12.25
N SER A 132 -10.93 3.76 11.15
CA SER A 132 -10.57 5.04 10.54
C SER A 132 -11.03 6.22 11.40
N LEU A 133 -10.37 7.38 11.31
CA LEU A 133 -10.87 8.60 11.96
C LEU A 133 -12.27 8.96 11.48
N ALA A 134 -12.63 8.63 10.24
CA ALA A 134 -14.00 8.79 9.73
C ALA A 134 -15.01 7.91 10.49
N GLN A 135 -14.66 6.68 10.83
CA GLN A 135 -15.50 5.78 11.63
C GLN A 135 -15.54 6.24 13.09
N ILE A 136 -14.40 6.61 13.67
CA ILE A 136 -14.33 7.14 15.03
C ILE A 136 -15.22 8.38 15.16
N ALA A 137 -15.18 9.30 14.19
CA ALA A 137 -16.01 10.50 14.19
C ALA A 137 -17.52 10.20 14.12
N GLN A 138 -17.92 9.09 13.48
CA GLN A 138 -19.32 8.66 13.43
C GLN A 138 -19.79 8.07 14.76
N ASP A 139 -18.89 7.38 15.47
CA ASP A 139 -19.18 6.79 16.77
C ASP A 139 -19.15 7.83 17.91
N ASP A 140 -18.12 8.68 17.92
CA ASP A 140 -17.87 9.72 18.92
C ASP A 140 -16.93 10.80 18.34
N GLU A 141 -17.49 11.96 17.98
CA GLU A 141 -16.74 13.07 17.40
C GLU A 141 -15.65 13.62 18.33
N ASP A 142 -15.91 13.67 19.64
CA ASP A 142 -14.97 14.20 20.62
C ASP A 142 -13.73 13.30 20.74
N ARG A 143 -13.91 11.99 20.52
CA ARG A 143 -12.81 11.01 20.52
C ARG A 143 -11.79 11.27 19.41
N VAL A 144 -12.15 11.91 18.31
CA VAL A 144 -11.21 12.26 17.22
C VAL A 144 -10.10 13.19 17.72
N SER A 145 -10.46 14.14 18.59
CA SER A 145 -9.53 15.14 19.13
C SER A 145 -8.34 14.52 19.86
N ARG A 146 -8.51 13.31 20.41
CA ARG A 146 -7.44 12.55 21.08
C ARG A 146 -6.28 12.20 20.14
N TYR A 147 -6.56 11.95 18.86
CA TYR A 147 -5.57 11.47 17.89
C TYR A 147 -4.98 12.60 17.02
N MET A 148 -5.63 13.76 16.99
CA MET A 148 -5.19 14.89 16.18
C MET A 148 -3.74 15.36 16.45
N PRO A 149 -3.23 15.39 17.70
CA PRO A 149 -1.83 15.73 17.95
C PRO A 149 -0.85 14.79 17.22
N GLU A 150 -1.16 13.49 17.19
CA GLU A 150 -0.33 12.49 16.53
C GLU A 150 -0.42 12.57 15.01
N VAL A 151 -1.62 12.79 14.47
CA VAL A 151 -1.82 13.09 13.03
C VAL A 151 -0.95 14.28 12.63
N LEU A 152 -1.05 15.40 13.33
CA LEU A 152 -0.29 16.62 13.03
C LEU A 152 1.23 16.40 13.14
N ARG A 153 1.69 15.61 14.12
CA ARG A 153 3.11 15.23 14.25
C ARG A 153 3.61 14.47 13.02
N GLN A 154 2.85 13.50 12.52
CA GLN A 154 3.20 12.73 11.32
C GLN A 154 3.13 13.59 10.05
N LEU A 155 2.13 14.45 9.91
CA LEU A 155 2.03 15.39 8.79
C LEU A 155 3.17 16.39 8.75
N LYS A 156 3.60 16.89 9.92
CA LYS A 156 4.78 17.76 10.02
C LYS A 156 6.02 17.09 9.42
N LYS A 157 6.24 15.80 9.72
CA LYS A 157 7.36 15.03 9.13
C LYS A 157 7.25 14.94 7.61
N LEU A 158 6.05 14.69 7.08
CA LEU A 158 5.84 14.67 5.62
C LEU A 158 6.16 16.04 5.00
N ILE A 159 5.66 17.13 5.58
CA ILE A 159 5.88 18.50 5.11
C ILE A 159 7.37 18.88 5.15
N GLU A 160 8.06 18.59 6.24
CA GLU A 160 9.50 18.85 6.41
C GLU A 160 10.35 18.14 5.34
N HIS A 161 9.90 16.97 4.88
CA HIS A 161 10.54 16.19 3.82
C HIS A 161 9.91 16.40 2.43
N ARG A 162 9.04 17.40 2.29
CA ARG A 162 8.34 17.77 1.04
C ARG A 162 7.50 16.65 0.42
N ILE A 163 7.06 15.69 1.23
CA ILE A 163 6.17 14.61 0.81
C ILE A 163 4.73 15.11 0.87
N GLN A 164 4.07 15.19 -0.29
CA GLN A 164 2.67 15.60 -0.41
C GLN A 164 1.76 14.37 -0.46
N HIS A 165 0.99 14.15 0.60
CA HIS A 165 -0.07 13.14 0.64
C HIS A 165 -1.36 13.70 0.04
N VAL A 166 -1.53 13.57 -1.28
CA VAL A 166 -2.64 14.23 -2.00
C VAL A 166 -4.03 13.68 -1.69
N ASP A 167 -4.13 12.45 -1.17
CA ASP A 167 -5.40 11.77 -0.85
C ASP A 167 -5.62 11.62 0.66
N LEU A 168 -5.11 12.57 1.45
CA LEU A 168 -5.25 12.54 2.89
C LEU A 168 -6.66 13.00 3.30
N HIS A 169 -7.45 12.07 3.81
CA HIS A 169 -8.76 12.34 4.42
C HIS A 169 -8.96 11.41 5.63
N PRO A 170 -9.93 11.66 6.53
CA PRO A 170 -10.12 10.86 7.76
C PRO A 170 -10.36 9.36 7.54
N GLY A 171 -10.75 8.94 6.33
CA GLY A 171 -10.87 7.53 5.96
C GLY A 171 -9.53 6.84 5.70
N ASN A 172 -8.50 7.61 5.35
CA ASN A 172 -7.11 7.17 5.15
C ASN A 172 -6.22 7.39 6.38
N VAL A 173 -6.82 7.73 7.52
CA VAL A 173 -6.13 7.79 8.81
C VAL A 173 -6.72 6.70 9.68
N LEU A 174 -5.92 5.71 10.04
CA LEU A 174 -6.34 4.62 10.93
C LEU A 174 -5.81 4.82 12.33
N VAL A 175 -6.57 4.35 13.31
CA VAL A 175 -6.11 4.09 14.67
C VAL A 175 -6.20 2.60 14.89
N ASP A 176 -5.09 1.98 15.29
CA ASP A 176 -5.02 0.53 15.56
C ASP A 176 -5.48 0.18 16.99
N GLY A 177 -5.41 -1.10 17.35
CA GLY A 177 -5.79 -1.58 18.68
C GLY A 177 -4.89 -1.09 19.83
N GLU A 178 -3.75 -0.47 19.54
CA GLU A 178 -2.80 0.08 20.50
C GLU A 178 -2.84 1.63 20.55
N ASP A 179 -3.91 2.25 20.04
CA ASP A 179 -4.09 3.70 19.92
C ASP A 179 -3.00 4.38 19.04
N GLN A 180 -2.33 3.63 18.16
CA GLN A 180 -1.36 4.20 17.22
C GLN A 180 -2.03 4.67 15.94
N VAL A 181 -1.68 5.88 15.49
CA VAL A 181 -2.18 6.46 14.26
C VAL A 181 -1.33 6.00 13.07
N PHE A 182 -1.97 5.57 11.99
CA PHE A 182 -1.35 5.22 10.71
C PHE A 182 -1.92 6.07 9.57
N LEU A 183 -1.06 6.49 8.65
CA LEU A 183 -1.45 7.13 7.39
C LEU A 183 -1.48 6.09 6.27
N LEU A 184 -2.57 6.07 5.51
CA LEU A 184 -2.80 5.15 4.39
C LEU A 184 -2.83 5.86 3.04
N ASP A 185 -2.58 5.06 2.01
CA ASP A 185 -2.84 5.40 0.60
C ASP A 185 -1.93 6.49 0.03
N PHE A 186 -0.67 6.10 -0.16
CA PHE A 186 0.37 6.92 -0.77
C PHE A 186 0.46 6.74 -2.30
N ASP A 187 -0.53 6.10 -2.94
CA ASP A 187 -0.52 5.73 -4.35
C ASP A 187 -0.38 6.93 -5.32
N LYS A 188 -0.87 8.10 -4.90
CA LYS A 188 -0.79 9.38 -5.63
C LYS A 188 0.13 10.40 -4.96
N ALA A 189 0.79 10.04 -3.87
CA ALA A 189 1.65 10.95 -3.13
C ALA A 189 2.87 11.36 -3.97
N ARG A 190 3.41 12.54 -3.67
CA ARG A 190 4.48 13.19 -4.46
C ARG A 190 5.61 13.63 -3.54
N VAL A 191 6.84 13.61 -4.07
CA VAL A 191 8.06 14.13 -3.42
C VAL A 191 8.63 15.22 -4.31
#